data_AF-A0A925TPL7-F1
#
_entry.id   AF-A0A925TPL7-F1
#
_cell.length_a   1.000
_cell.length_b   1.000
_cell.length_c   1.000
_cell.angle_alpha   90.00
_cell.angle_beta   90.00
_cell.angle_gamma   90.00
#
_symmetry.space_group_name_H-M   'P 1'
#
loop_
_entity.id
_entity.type
_entity.pdbx_description
1 polymer ?
#
loop_
_entity_poly.entity_id
_entity_poly.type
_entity_poly.pdbx_seq_one_letter_code
_entity_poly.pdbx_strand_id
1 'polypeptide(L)'
;MLKSSLKYILSAAIAGFFFWLAFKDFTAAQFDELLQTLRGVNYWWIAATFAVLMLSNVIRAWRWGMLLSTVKARISLKNLFNATMIGYAVNQVLPRVGEVTKIFNLAKREQIDGKKVIASVVIERILDLLTFAGVLAASAFLFRQKLNEAFEEAFGEIWLFRFNLGGFESEGIRVTIEYAAYVMLFASMLLLVMFALLSLFPEQVSRMAERIVRRFSEKAARWLAEALKAFVEGAAALRNPAKYAEIIGSSLAIWVCYIFGTLLPFYAMNIDVKYGLGLLEAMTTMSISAFGQLITPAGAGTYQYACTKALEKIFDVSLVDASSFALLTFSVQLLTFGLAGLACYIWQSREGITPAQTLKAAPPVQPDLSA
;
A
#
# COMPACT_ATOMS: atom_id res chain seq x y z
N MET A 1 -19.99 18.72 9.15
CA MET A 1 -18.76 19.49 8.83
C MET A 1 -17.70 19.36 9.92
N LEU A 2 -18.02 19.58 11.21
CA LEU A 2 -17.07 19.48 12.34
C LEU A 2 -16.28 18.14 12.41
N LYS A 3 -16.96 17.00 12.22
CA LYS A 3 -16.34 15.66 12.24
C LYS A 3 -15.37 15.42 11.06
N SER A 4 -15.57 16.09 9.93
CA SER A 4 -14.66 15.98 8.77
C SER A 4 -13.45 16.89 8.96
N SER A 5 -13.67 18.12 9.42
CA SER A 5 -12.58 19.08 9.75
C SER A 5 -11.62 18.53 10.80
N LEU A 6 -12.14 17.85 11.83
CA LEU A 6 -11.31 17.23 12.88
C LEU A 6 -10.36 16.15 12.31
N LYS A 7 -10.83 15.33 11.37
CA LYS A 7 -9.99 14.30 10.73
C LYS A 7 -8.84 14.91 9.92
N TYR A 8 -9.09 16.04 9.26
CA TYR A 8 -8.05 16.75 8.50
C TYR A 8 -7.02 17.40 9.42
N ILE A 9 -7.48 18.08 10.48
CA ILE A 9 -6.59 18.69 11.48
C ILE A 9 -5.72 17.62 12.14
N LEU A 10 -6.32 16.49 12.53
CA LEU A 10 -5.57 15.38 13.12
C LEU A 10 -4.54 14.79 12.15
N SER A 11 -4.91 14.59 10.87
CA SER A 11 -3.99 14.06 9.86
C SER A 11 -2.82 15.02 9.58
N ALA A 12 -3.11 16.32 9.48
CA ALA A 12 -2.09 17.35 9.31
C ALA A 12 -1.19 17.47 10.54
N ALA A 13 -1.75 17.35 11.75
CA ALA A 13 -0.99 17.36 13.00
C ALA A 13 -0.04 16.15 13.09
N ILE A 14 -0.50 14.95 12.71
CA ILE A 14 0.34 13.74 12.67
C ILE A 14 1.44 13.91 11.61
N ALA A 15 1.12 14.37 10.40
CA ALA A 15 2.12 14.61 9.36
C ALA A 15 3.18 15.63 9.81
N GLY A 16 2.74 16.74 10.41
CA GLY A 16 3.63 17.77 10.98
C GLY A 16 4.49 17.24 12.13
N PHE A 17 3.93 16.42 13.02
CA PHE A 17 4.66 15.79 14.11
C PHE A 17 5.76 14.84 13.60
N PHE A 18 5.45 13.96 12.64
CA PHE A 18 6.46 13.05 12.08
C PHE A 18 7.48 13.77 11.19
N PHE A 19 7.09 14.84 10.50
CA PHE A 19 8.03 15.70 9.80
C PHE A 19 8.98 16.39 10.80
N TRP A 20 8.45 16.92 11.90
CA TRP A 20 9.28 17.44 12.98
C TRP A 20 10.19 16.35 13.56
N LEU A 21 9.69 15.15 13.86
CA LEU A 21 10.53 14.04 14.34
C LEU A 21 11.65 13.66 13.37
N ALA A 22 11.42 13.73 12.07
CA ALA A 22 12.42 13.42 11.06
C ALA A 22 13.57 14.45 11.01
N PHE A 23 13.30 15.70 11.41
CA PHE A 23 14.25 16.81 11.29
C PHE A 23 14.60 17.49 12.63
N LYS A 24 14.05 17.06 13.77
CA LYS A 24 14.23 17.72 15.08
C LYS A 24 15.69 17.76 15.55
N ASP A 25 16.49 16.78 15.12
CA ASP A 25 17.88 16.61 15.53
C ASP A 25 18.86 17.23 14.51
N PHE A 26 18.37 17.96 13.50
CA PHE A 26 19.21 18.62 12.50
C PHE A 26 19.80 19.92 13.03
N THR A 27 21.12 20.07 12.88
CA THR A 27 21.80 21.36 12.97
C THR A 27 21.61 22.17 11.68
N ALA A 28 21.80 23.49 11.75
CA ALA A 28 21.73 24.36 10.56
C ALA A 28 22.72 23.90 9.46
N ALA A 29 23.93 23.50 9.85
CA ALA A 29 24.95 23.00 8.92
C ALA A 29 24.50 21.70 8.22
N GLN A 30 23.88 20.76 8.94
CA GLN A 30 23.34 19.53 8.36
C GLN A 30 22.18 19.79 7.40
N PHE A 31 21.39 20.84 7.67
CA PHE A 31 20.32 21.26 6.75
C PHE A 31 20.89 21.85 5.46
N ASP A 32 21.94 22.66 5.55
CA ASP A 32 22.64 23.19 4.38
C ASP A 32 23.29 22.07 3.56
N GLU A 33 23.92 21.09 4.22
CA GLU A 33 24.48 19.90 3.59
C GLU A 33 23.40 19.08 2.86
N LEU A 34 22.24 18.85 3.50
CA LEU A 34 21.09 18.19 2.86
C LEU A 34 20.65 18.90 1.58
N LEU A 35 20.54 20.23 1.61
CA LEU A 35 20.17 21.01 0.44
C LEU A 35 21.23 20.92 -0.67
N GLN A 36 22.52 20.88 -0.31
CA GLN A 36 23.60 20.66 -1.27
C GLN A 36 23.52 19.27 -1.90
N THR A 37 23.30 18.22 -1.09
CA THR A 37 23.10 16.85 -1.56
C THR A 37 21.95 16.76 -2.55
N LEU A 38 20.80 17.39 -2.25
CA LEU A 38 19.64 17.42 -3.16
C LEU A 38 19.89 18.19 -4.46
N ARG A 39 20.76 19.21 -4.45
CA ARG A 39 21.16 19.93 -5.67
C ARG A 39 22.12 19.13 -6.54
N GLY A 40 22.93 18.26 -5.93
CA GLY A 40 23.93 17.45 -6.61
C GLY A 40 23.41 16.14 -7.21
N VAL A 41 22.12 15.82 -7.06
CA VAL A 41 21.57 14.55 -7.54
C VAL A 41 21.60 14.44 -9.06
N ASN A 42 21.88 13.23 -9.55
CA ASN A 42 21.85 12.96 -10.98
C ASN A 42 20.41 12.82 -11.49
N TYR A 43 19.96 13.81 -12.26
CA TYR A 43 18.58 13.88 -12.78
C TYR A 43 18.19 12.73 -13.71
N TRP A 44 19.15 12.04 -14.36
CA TRP A 44 18.84 10.89 -15.23
C TRP A 44 18.27 9.73 -14.43
N TRP A 45 18.85 9.44 -13.27
CA TRP A 45 18.36 8.40 -12.36
C TRP A 45 17.00 8.78 -11.76
N ILE A 46 16.76 10.07 -11.52
CA ILE A 46 15.45 10.57 -11.10
C ILE A 46 14.40 10.37 -12.22
N ALA A 47 14.72 10.73 -13.46
CA ALA A 47 13.84 10.49 -14.60
C ALA A 47 13.54 8.99 -14.80
N ALA A 48 14.55 8.14 -14.65
CA ALA A 48 14.38 6.69 -14.67
C ALA A 48 13.45 6.20 -13.53
N THR A 49 13.58 6.77 -12.34
CA THR A 49 12.69 6.49 -11.19
C THR A 49 11.24 6.86 -11.53
N PHE A 50 10.99 8.04 -12.08
CA PHE A 50 9.66 8.44 -12.57
C PHE A 50 9.10 7.44 -13.59
N ALA A 51 9.91 7.02 -14.56
CA ALA A 51 9.51 6.08 -15.59
C ALA A 51 9.14 4.70 -15.02
N VAL A 52 9.95 4.17 -14.09
CA VAL A 52 9.67 2.89 -13.42
C VAL A 52 8.41 2.97 -12.55
N LEU A 53 8.20 4.08 -11.83
CA LEU A 53 6.98 4.27 -11.06
C LEU A 53 5.75 4.41 -11.97
N MET A 54 5.85 5.07 -13.12
CA MET A 54 4.77 5.10 -14.12
C MET A 54 4.50 3.70 -14.69
N LEU A 55 5.55 2.95 -15.05
CA LEU A 55 5.45 1.59 -15.57
C LEU A 55 4.73 0.66 -14.59
N SER A 56 5.06 0.72 -13.30
CA SER A 56 4.37 -0.08 -12.28
C SER A 56 2.86 0.18 -12.25
N ASN A 57 2.43 1.42 -12.48
CA ASN A 57 1.03 1.80 -12.53
C ASN A 57 0.33 1.39 -13.82
N VAL A 58 1.05 1.36 -14.95
CA VAL A 58 0.53 0.80 -16.20
C VAL A 58 0.31 -0.72 -16.05
N ILE A 59 1.28 -1.44 -15.48
CA ILE A 59 1.15 -2.88 -15.21
C ILE A 59 -0.01 -3.13 -14.23
N ARG A 60 -0.14 -2.31 -13.19
CA ARG A 60 -1.27 -2.38 -12.24
C ARG A 60 -2.61 -2.18 -12.92
N ALA A 61 -2.73 -1.17 -13.78
CA ALA A 61 -3.97 -0.90 -14.52
C ALA A 61 -4.31 -2.07 -15.47
N TRP A 62 -3.31 -2.62 -16.15
CA TRP A 62 -3.47 -3.79 -17.01
C TRP A 62 -3.93 -5.02 -16.22
N ARG A 63 -3.26 -5.32 -15.10
CA ARG A 63 -3.62 -6.41 -14.17
C ARG A 63 -5.05 -6.24 -13.64
N TRP A 64 -5.44 -5.01 -13.30
CA TRP A 64 -6.81 -4.74 -12.85
C TRP A 64 -7.85 -5.03 -13.94
N GLY A 65 -7.53 -4.74 -15.21
CA GLY A 65 -8.34 -5.14 -16.36
C GLY A 65 -8.49 -6.66 -16.49
N MET A 66 -7.44 -7.44 -16.20
CA MET A 66 -7.52 -8.90 -16.19
C MET A 66 -8.46 -9.41 -15.11
N LEU A 67 -8.38 -8.85 -13.89
CA LEU A 67 -9.30 -9.20 -12.79
C LEU A 67 -10.76 -8.87 -13.12
N LEU A 68 -11.00 -7.81 -13.87
CA LEU A 68 -12.33 -7.40 -14.31
C LEU A 68 -12.84 -8.09 -15.58
N SER A 69 -12.02 -8.94 -16.21
CA SER A 69 -12.37 -9.56 -17.50
C SER A 69 -13.61 -10.47 -17.44
N THR A 70 -14.00 -10.96 -16.26
CA THR A 70 -15.25 -11.71 -16.06
C THR A 70 -16.46 -10.84 -15.77
N VAL A 71 -16.22 -9.56 -15.45
CA VAL A 71 -17.28 -8.58 -15.25
C VAL A 71 -17.61 -7.89 -16.58
N LYS A 72 -16.58 -7.54 -17.36
CA LYS A 72 -16.71 -6.98 -18.70
C LYS A 72 -15.56 -7.48 -19.57
N ALA A 73 -15.89 -8.04 -20.74
CA ALA A 73 -14.92 -8.71 -21.60
C ALA A 73 -13.72 -7.83 -22.01
N ARG A 74 -13.95 -6.53 -22.21
CA ARG A 74 -12.88 -5.58 -22.54
C ARG A 74 -13.13 -4.23 -21.85
N ILE A 75 -12.18 -3.85 -21.01
CA ILE A 75 -12.09 -2.52 -20.41
C ILE A 75 -10.85 -1.84 -20.99
N SER A 76 -10.97 -0.56 -21.33
CA SER A 76 -9.84 0.20 -21.87
C SER A 76 -8.75 0.37 -20.81
N LEU A 77 -7.50 0.02 -21.15
CA LEU A 77 -6.33 0.27 -20.29
C LEU A 77 -6.24 1.75 -19.89
N LYS A 78 -6.64 2.66 -20.79
CA LYS A 78 -6.70 4.10 -20.52
C LYS A 78 -7.65 4.43 -19.38
N ASN A 79 -8.85 3.85 -19.38
CA ASN A 79 -9.83 4.09 -18.32
C ASN A 79 -9.38 3.48 -16.99
N LEU A 80 -8.79 2.28 -17.00
CA LEU A 80 -8.21 1.64 -15.82
C LEU A 80 -7.07 2.46 -15.22
N PHE A 81 -6.16 2.94 -16.08
CA PHE A 81 -5.03 3.77 -15.68
C PHE A 81 -5.49 5.11 -15.13
N ASN A 82 -6.40 5.81 -15.82
CA ASN A 82 -6.92 7.09 -15.35
C ASN A 82 -7.64 6.97 -14.01
N ALA A 83 -8.52 5.99 -13.85
CA ALA A 83 -9.22 5.76 -12.58
C ALA A 83 -8.23 5.48 -11.45
N THR A 84 -7.16 4.73 -11.73
CA THR A 84 -6.09 4.43 -10.77
C THR A 84 -5.30 5.69 -10.40
N MET A 85 -4.84 6.47 -11.38
CA MET A 85 -4.05 7.68 -11.16
C MET A 85 -4.85 8.79 -10.46
N ILE A 86 -6.11 8.99 -10.83
CA ILE A 86 -7.01 9.92 -10.13
C ILE A 86 -7.21 9.47 -8.68
N GLY A 87 -7.40 8.17 -8.46
CA GLY A 87 -7.45 7.61 -7.11
C GLY A 87 -6.20 7.92 -6.29
N TYR A 88 -5.00 7.76 -6.87
CA TYR A 88 -3.76 8.12 -6.19
C TYR A 88 -3.65 9.62 -5.88
N ALA A 89 -3.97 10.50 -6.84
CA ALA A 89 -3.97 11.94 -6.58
C ALA A 89 -4.97 12.34 -5.48
N VAL A 90 -6.14 11.68 -5.41
CA VAL A 90 -7.08 11.90 -4.30
C VAL A 90 -6.50 11.43 -2.97
N ASN A 91 -5.80 10.28 -2.93
CA ASN A 91 -5.17 9.79 -1.69
C ASN A 91 -4.05 10.69 -1.16
N GLN A 92 -3.42 11.50 -2.02
CA GLN A 92 -2.43 12.51 -1.63
C GLN A 92 -3.06 13.65 -0.81
N VAL A 93 -4.34 13.95 -1.05
CA VAL A 93 -5.05 15.07 -0.40
C VAL A 93 -5.98 14.56 0.71
N LEU A 94 -6.67 13.45 0.46
CA LEU A 94 -7.72 12.89 1.30
C LEU A 94 -7.36 11.47 1.72
N PRO A 95 -7.15 11.21 3.02
CA PRO A 95 -6.77 9.88 3.49
C PRO A 95 -7.84 8.84 3.16
N ARG A 96 -7.43 7.79 2.45
CA ARG A 96 -8.22 6.57 2.17
C ARG A 96 -9.47 6.77 1.28
N VAL A 97 -9.64 7.96 0.69
CA VAL A 97 -10.77 8.26 -0.22
C VAL A 97 -10.45 7.89 -1.68
N GLY A 98 -9.18 7.76 -2.02
CA GLY A 98 -8.72 7.50 -3.37
C GLY A 98 -9.11 6.13 -3.92
N GLU A 99 -9.11 5.07 -3.10
CA GLU A 99 -9.55 3.74 -3.53
C GLU A 99 -11.04 3.74 -3.88
N VAL A 100 -11.85 4.39 -3.05
CA VAL A 100 -13.27 4.59 -3.29
C VAL A 100 -13.48 5.39 -4.58
N THR A 101 -12.68 6.44 -4.80
CA THR A 101 -12.72 7.25 -6.03
C THR A 101 -12.39 6.42 -7.27
N LYS A 102 -11.34 5.60 -7.23
CA LYS A 102 -10.94 4.68 -8.32
C LYS A 102 -12.11 3.78 -8.72
N ILE A 103 -12.76 3.17 -7.73
CA ILE A 103 -13.89 2.24 -7.93
C ILE A 103 -15.06 2.94 -8.61
N PHE A 104 -15.56 4.04 -8.03
CA PHE A 104 -16.72 4.75 -8.56
C PHE A 104 -16.45 5.38 -9.93
N ASN A 105 -15.24 5.89 -10.15
CA ASN A 105 -14.85 6.46 -11.43
C ASN A 105 -14.92 5.41 -12.54
N LEU A 106 -14.33 4.24 -12.32
CA LEU A 106 -14.36 3.16 -13.31
C LEU A 106 -15.78 2.62 -13.50
N ALA A 107 -16.50 2.34 -12.41
CA ALA A 107 -17.86 1.80 -12.46
C ALA A 107 -18.80 2.68 -13.30
N LYS A 108 -18.75 4.01 -13.10
CA LYS A 108 -19.55 4.95 -13.89
C LYS A 108 -19.10 5.00 -15.35
N ARG A 109 -17.79 5.06 -15.63
CA ARG A 109 -17.26 5.17 -17.00
C ARG A 109 -17.53 3.93 -17.84
N GLU A 110 -17.35 2.76 -17.24
CA GLU A 110 -17.49 1.49 -17.94
C GLU A 110 -18.92 0.93 -17.87
N GLN A 111 -19.82 1.60 -17.15
CA GLN A 111 -21.20 1.19 -16.87
C GLN A 111 -21.27 -0.21 -16.25
N ILE A 112 -20.45 -0.42 -15.23
CA ILE A 112 -20.31 -1.70 -14.51
C ILE A 112 -20.86 -1.55 -13.09
N ASP A 113 -21.46 -2.61 -12.55
CA ASP A 113 -21.84 -2.67 -11.14
C ASP A 113 -20.64 -2.44 -10.21
N GLY A 114 -20.70 -1.38 -9.41
CA GLY A 114 -19.68 -1.01 -8.45
C GLY A 114 -19.35 -2.13 -7.45
N LYS A 115 -20.31 -3.00 -7.09
CA LYS A 115 -20.06 -4.14 -6.19
C LYS A 115 -19.04 -5.11 -6.78
N LYS A 116 -19.10 -5.37 -8.09
CA LYS A 116 -18.16 -6.25 -8.81
C LYS A 116 -16.77 -5.59 -8.91
N VAL A 117 -16.74 -4.27 -9.10
CA VAL A 117 -15.48 -3.50 -9.10
C VAL A 117 -14.84 -3.53 -7.71
N ILE A 118 -15.61 -3.35 -6.63
CA ILE A 118 -15.12 -3.48 -5.24
C ILE A 118 -14.48 -4.85 -5.02
N ALA A 119 -15.15 -5.93 -5.40
CA ALA A 119 -14.62 -7.29 -5.27
C ALA A 119 -13.26 -7.45 -5.97
N SER A 120 -13.10 -6.92 -7.19
CA SER A 120 -11.82 -6.95 -7.92
C SER A 120 -10.70 -6.20 -7.19
N VAL A 121 -11.01 -5.09 -6.51
CA VAL A 121 -10.02 -4.31 -5.76
C VAL A 121 -9.62 -5.06 -4.49
N VAL A 122 -10.54 -5.73 -3.81
CA VAL A 122 -10.21 -6.59 -2.66
C VAL A 122 -9.22 -7.68 -3.06
N ILE A 123 -9.43 -8.32 -4.22
CA ILE A 123 -8.49 -9.31 -4.77
C ILE A 123 -7.12 -8.68 -5.02
N GLU A 124 -7.09 -7.49 -5.63
CA GLU A 124 -5.86 -6.73 -5.85
C GLU A 124 -5.09 -6.50 -4.53
N ARG A 125 -5.81 -6.13 -3.44
CA ARG A 125 -5.22 -5.92 -2.11
C ARG A 125 -4.65 -7.20 -1.49
N ILE A 126 -5.34 -8.33 -1.62
CA ILE A 126 -4.87 -9.63 -1.08
C ILE A 126 -3.56 -10.03 -1.77
N LEU A 127 -3.50 -9.91 -3.10
CA LEU A 127 -2.31 -10.23 -3.88
C LEU A 127 -1.13 -9.31 -3.55
N ASP A 128 -1.41 -8.00 -3.43
CA ASP A 128 -0.39 -7.03 -3.05
C ASP A 128 0.11 -7.26 -1.62
N LEU A 129 -0.78 -7.57 -0.66
CA LEU A 129 -0.42 -7.88 0.73
C LEU A 129 0.43 -9.15 0.83
N LEU A 130 0.08 -10.21 0.09
CA LEU A 130 0.87 -11.44 0.08
C LEU A 130 2.28 -11.18 -0.46
N THR A 131 2.39 -10.45 -1.57
CA THR A 131 3.70 -10.15 -2.16
C THR A 131 4.52 -9.25 -1.25
N PHE A 132 3.89 -8.23 -0.64
CA PHE A 132 4.52 -7.39 0.38
C PHE A 132 5.04 -8.21 1.56
N ALA A 133 4.20 -9.08 2.13
CA ALA A 133 4.56 -9.91 3.26
C ALA A 133 5.71 -10.87 2.93
N GLY A 134 5.75 -11.40 1.70
CA GLY A 134 6.87 -12.20 1.21
C GLY A 134 8.17 -11.40 1.12
N VAL A 135 8.12 -10.18 0.56
CA VAL A 135 9.28 -9.28 0.47
C VAL A 135 9.76 -8.89 1.87
N LEU A 136 8.84 -8.53 2.78
CA LEU A 136 9.17 -8.17 4.15
C LEU A 136 9.78 -9.36 4.92
N ALA A 137 9.23 -10.56 4.77
CA ALA A 137 9.77 -11.78 5.37
C ALA A 137 11.18 -12.09 4.82
N ALA A 138 11.41 -11.89 3.52
CA ALA A 138 12.75 -12.02 2.94
C ALA A 138 13.72 -10.98 3.50
N SER A 139 13.33 -9.71 3.59
CA SER A 139 14.12 -8.65 4.23
C SER A 139 14.45 -8.98 5.69
N ALA A 140 13.46 -9.45 6.44
CA ALA A 140 13.60 -9.82 7.85
C ALA A 140 14.46 -11.08 8.06
N PHE A 141 14.50 -11.99 7.09
CA PHE A 141 15.42 -13.12 7.11
C PHE A 141 16.87 -12.67 6.79
N LEU A 142 17.05 -11.89 5.72
CA LEU A 142 18.37 -11.46 5.22
C LEU A 142 19.08 -10.52 6.19
N PHE A 143 18.36 -9.55 6.76
CA PHE A 143 18.89 -8.54 7.68
C PHE A 143 18.39 -8.75 9.11
N ARG A 144 18.12 -10.00 9.51
CA ARG A 144 17.52 -10.38 10.80
C ARG A 144 18.11 -9.65 11.99
N GLN A 145 19.43 -9.70 12.13
CA GLN A 145 20.12 -9.10 13.27
C GLN A 145 19.89 -7.59 13.30
N LYS A 146 20.29 -6.89 12.24
CA LYS A 146 20.18 -5.43 12.14
C LYS A 146 18.74 -4.93 12.29
N LEU A 147 17.77 -5.63 11.69
CA LEU A 147 16.36 -5.28 11.80
C LEU A 147 15.81 -5.43 13.22
N ASN A 148 16.15 -6.54 13.90
CA ASN A 148 15.67 -6.77 15.25
C ASN A 148 16.34 -5.81 16.25
N GLU A 149 17.63 -5.51 16.08
CA GLU A 149 18.34 -4.51 16.88
C GLU A 149 17.73 -3.11 16.68
N ALA A 150 17.51 -2.69 15.44
CA ALA A 150 16.88 -1.40 15.14
C ALA A 150 15.45 -1.30 15.69
N PHE A 151 14.70 -2.42 15.71
CA PHE A 151 13.36 -2.48 16.29
C PHE A 151 13.39 -2.34 17.81
N GLU A 152 14.28 -3.06 18.48
CA GLU A 152 14.44 -3.03 19.92
C GLU A 152 14.91 -1.65 20.40
N GLU A 153 15.81 -1.00 19.65
CA GLU A 153 16.21 0.39 19.94
C GLU A 153 15.01 1.35 19.83
N ALA A 154 14.15 1.14 18.82
CA ALA A 154 13.02 2.04 18.55
C ALA A 154 11.82 1.83 19.50
N PHE A 155 11.54 0.60 19.92
CA PHE A 155 10.31 0.25 20.64
C PHE A 155 10.54 -0.42 22.00
N GLY A 156 11.78 -0.73 22.34
CA GLY A 156 12.14 -1.55 23.50
C GLY A 156 11.83 -3.04 23.29
N GLU A 157 12.16 -3.86 24.29
CA GLU A 157 11.81 -5.28 24.27
C GLU A 157 10.30 -5.47 24.44
N ILE A 158 9.65 -6.07 23.44
CA ILE A 158 8.24 -6.44 23.47
C ILE A 158 8.11 -7.94 23.72
N TRP A 159 7.35 -8.33 24.75
CA TRP A 159 7.14 -9.72 25.13
C TRP A 159 5.66 -10.09 25.01
N LEU A 160 5.34 -11.17 24.29
CA LEU A 160 3.95 -11.60 24.08
C LEU A 160 3.35 -12.31 25.31
N PHE A 161 4.16 -13.12 25.99
CA PHE A 161 3.77 -13.90 27.17
C PHE A 161 4.91 -13.91 28.19
N ARG A 162 5.17 -12.78 28.86
CA ARG A 162 6.09 -12.72 30.00
C ARG A 162 5.31 -12.38 31.25
N PHE A 163 5.33 -13.25 32.25
CA PHE A 163 4.80 -12.96 33.58
C PHE A 163 5.92 -13.10 34.62
N ASN A 164 5.93 -12.16 35.56
CA ASN A 164 6.77 -12.20 36.75
C ASN A 164 5.83 -12.31 37.95
N LEU A 165 5.83 -13.48 38.61
CA LEU A 165 5.05 -13.76 39.80
C LEU A 165 5.99 -14.17 40.92
N GLY A 166 6.31 -13.22 41.80
CA GLY A 166 7.01 -13.48 43.06
C GLY A 166 8.37 -14.18 42.91
N GLY A 167 9.18 -13.78 41.92
CA GLY A 167 10.52 -14.35 41.70
C GLY A 167 10.58 -15.49 40.68
N PHE A 168 9.44 -15.95 40.15
CA PHE A 168 9.40 -16.80 38.97
C PHE A 168 9.22 -15.93 37.72
N GLU A 169 10.28 -15.85 36.90
CA GLU A 169 10.21 -15.28 35.56
C GLU A 169 9.98 -16.40 34.54
N SER A 170 8.89 -16.31 33.78
CA SER A 170 8.68 -17.18 32.63
C SER A 170 9.68 -16.84 31.52
N GLU A 171 10.21 -17.85 30.82
CA GLU A 171 10.79 -17.64 29.48
C GLU A 171 9.68 -17.18 28.55
N GLY A 172 9.57 -15.86 28.36
CA GLY A 172 8.58 -15.28 27.47
C GLY A 172 8.97 -15.43 26.01
N ILE A 173 8.02 -15.15 25.11
CA ILE A 173 8.30 -15.06 23.67
C ILE A 173 8.54 -13.58 23.34
N ARG A 174 9.78 -13.24 22.96
CA ARG A 174 10.11 -11.90 22.42
C ARG A 174 9.49 -11.73 21.04
N VAL A 175 8.85 -10.58 20.83
CA VAL A 175 8.31 -10.18 19.53
C VAL A 175 9.41 -9.45 18.77
N THR A 176 9.90 -10.08 17.71
CA THR A 176 10.89 -9.52 16.79
C THR A 176 10.22 -9.09 15.48
N ILE A 177 10.88 -8.21 14.70
CA ILE A 177 10.39 -7.88 13.33
C ILE A 177 10.28 -9.14 12.49
N GLU A 178 11.22 -10.05 12.63
CA GLU A 178 11.21 -11.32 11.93
C GLU A 178 9.94 -12.13 12.23
N TYR A 179 9.60 -12.34 13.50
CA TYR A 179 8.38 -13.08 13.86
C TYR A 179 7.13 -12.35 13.38
N ALA A 180 7.09 -11.02 13.49
CA ALA A 180 5.98 -10.23 12.96
C ALA A 180 5.82 -10.40 11.44
N ALA A 181 6.94 -10.40 10.70
CA ALA A 181 6.94 -10.60 9.25
C ALA A 181 6.46 -12.01 8.86
N TYR A 182 6.90 -13.06 9.56
CA TYR A 182 6.42 -14.42 9.31
C TYR A 182 4.96 -14.63 9.69
N VAL A 183 4.49 -14.05 10.79
CA VAL A 183 3.07 -14.07 11.16
C VAL A 183 2.23 -13.35 10.11
N MET A 184 2.70 -12.19 9.60
CA MET A 184 2.03 -11.47 8.52
C MET A 184 1.99 -12.30 7.23
N LEU A 185 3.08 -12.97 6.87
CA LEU A 185 3.14 -13.85 5.71
C LEU A 185 2.17 -15.03 5.86
N PHE A 186 2.18 -15.68 7.02
CA PHE A 186 1.27 -16.78 7.33
C PHE A 186 -0.20 -16.33 7.26
N ALA A 187 -0.54 -15.20 7.87
CA ALA A 187 -1.89 -14.63 7.81
C ALA A 187 -2.30 -14.28 6.37
N SER A 188 -1.38 -13.75 5.56
CA SER A 188 -1.62 -13.43 4.15
C SER A 188 -1.82 -14.70 3.31
N MET A 189 -1.07 -15.77 3.60
CA MET A 189 -1.27 -17.08 2.97
C MET A 189 -2.62 -17.70 3.37
N LEU A 190 -3.01 -17.62 4.64
CA LEU A 190 -4.33 -18.07 5.09
C LEU A 190 -5.46 -17.30 4.39
N LEU A 191 -5.30 -15.99 4.24
CA LEU A 191 -6.24 -15.15 3.51
C LEU A 191 -6.34 -15.56 2.03
N LEU A 192 -5.21 -15.87 1.38
CA LEU A 192 -5.19 -16.39 0.01
C LEU A 192 -5.85 -17.77 -0.09
N VAL A 193 -5.62 -18.68 0.87
CA VAL A 193 -6.25 -20.00 0.89
C VAL A 193 -7.76 -19.87 1.08
N MET A 194 -8.21 -19.06 2.04
CA MET A 194 -9.63 -18.76 2.25
C MET A 194 -10.26 -18.19 0.97
N PHE A 195 -9.55 -17.28 0.32
CA PHE A 195 -9.96 -16.69 -0.95
C PHE A 195 -10.07 -17.73 -2.09
N ALA A 196 -9.10 -18.63 -2.21
CA ALA A 196 -9.10 -19.71 -3.19
C ALA A 196 -10.27 -20.68 -2.94
N LEU A 197 -10.51 -21.05 -1.68
CA LEU A 197 -11.65 -21.89 -1.30
C LEU A 197 -12.99 -21.23 -1.66
N LEU A 198 -13.15 -19.92 -1.41
CA LEU A 198 -14.33 -19.16 -1.83
C LEU A 198 -14.51 -19.16 -3.36
N SER A 199 -13.42 -19.06 -4.11
CA SER A 199 -13.46 -18.96 -5.58
C SER A 199 -13.74 -20.31 -6.25
N LEU A 200 -13.17 -21.39 -5.70
CA LEU A 200 -13.28 -22.77 -6.20
C LEU A 200 -14.54 -23.49 -5.71
N PHE A 201 -14.97 -23.24 -4.47
CA PHE A 201 -16.09 -23.92 -3.80
C PHE A 201 -17.12 -22.91 -3.25
N PRO A 202 -17.68 -22.03 -4.11
CA PRO A 202 -18.51 -20.93 -3.67
C PRO A 202 -19.76 -21.39 -2.90
N GLU A 203 -20.46 -22.42 -3.40
CA GLU A 203 -21.70 -22.91 -2.79
C GLU A 203 -21.47 -23.57 -1.43
N GLN A 204 -20.36 -24.29 -1.27
CA GLN A 204 -20.01 -24.95 -0.01
C GLN A 204 -19.63 -23.91 1.04
N VAL A 205 -18.74 -22.97 0.68
CA VAL A 205 -18.25 -21.96 1.62
C VAL A 205 -19.35 -20.97 1.98
N SER A 206 -20.16 -20.51 1.02
CA SER A 206 -21.31 -19.64 1.31
C SER A 206 -22.31 -20.31 2.26
N ARG A 207 -22.66 -21.58 2.05
CA ARG A 207 -23.56 -22.32 2.96
C ARG A 207 -22.97 -22.49 4.36
N MET A 208 -21.67 -22.74 4.46
CA MET A 208 -20.99 -22.85 5.75
C MET A 208 -21.00 -21.50 6.49
N ALA A 209 -20.65 -20.42 5.80
CA ALA A 209 -20.64 -19.07 6.36
C ALA A 209 -22.05 -18.63 6.79
N GLU A 210 -23.06 -18.87 5.96
CA GLU A 210 -24.46 -18.59 6.29
C GLU A 210 -24.91 -19.39 7.51
N ARG A 211 -24.59 -20.69 7.61
CA ARG A 211 -24.94 -21.53 8.77
C ARG A 211 -24.34 -21.00 10.08
N ILE A 212 -23.11 -20.49 10.03
CA ILE A 212 -22.44 -19.91 11.22
C ILE A 212 -23.11 -18.60 11.60
N VAL A 213 -23.33 -17.69 10.66
CA VAL A 213 -23.89 -16.35 10.94
C VAL A 213 -25.37 -16.42 11.30
N ARG A 214 -26.13 -17.36 10.74
CA ARG A 214 -27.54 -17.57 11.06
C ARG A 214 -27.76 -17.94 12.54
N ARG A 215 -26.75 -18.47 13.24
CA ARG A 215 -26.80 -18.69 14.69
C ARG A 215 -26.91 -17.39 15.49
N PHE A 216 -26.46 -16.28 14.92
CA PHE A 216 -26.44 -14.97 15.57
C PHE A 216 -27.50 -14.03 15.00
N SER A 217 -27.72 -14.01 13.67
CA SER A 217 -28.73 -13.17 13.02
C SER A 217 -29.08 -13.65 11.61
N GLU A 218 -30.38 -13.74 11.31
CA GLU A 218 -30.86 -14.04 9.96
C GLU A 218 -30.66 -12.89 8.97
N LYS A 219 -30.75 -11.63 9.42
CA LYS A 219 -30.52 -10.45 8.56
C LYS A 219 -29.06 -10.41 8.11
N ALA A 220 -28.13 -10.66 9.03
CA ALA A 220 -26.70 -10.72 8.72
C ALA A 220 -26.35 -11.89 7.79
N ALA A 221 -26.98 -13.06 7.98
CA ALA A 221 -26.74 -14.23 7.14
C ALA A 221 -27.16 -13.98 5.68
N ARG A 222 -28.34 -13.38 5.46
CA ARG A 222 -28.83 -13.00 4.12
C ARG A 222 -27.92 -11.97 3.45
N TRP A 223 -27.55 -10.91 4.17
CA TRP A 223 -26.61 -9.90 3.67
C TRP A 223 -25.25 -10.52 3.28
N LEU A 224 -24.73 -11.44 4.11
CA LEU A 224 -23.48 -12.14 3.84
C LEU A 224 -23.58 -13.02 2.59
N ALA A 225 -24.68 -13.75 2.41
CA ALA A 225 -24.90 -14.58 1.23
C ALA A 225 -24.89 -13.75 -0.06
N GLU A 226 -25.58 -12.59 -0.07
CA GLU A 226 -25.56 -11.65 -1.19
C GLU A 226 -24.16 -11.09 -1.47
N ALA A 227 -23.43 -10.70 -0.42
CA ALA A 227 -22.07 -10.19 -0.53
C ALA A 227 -21.11 -11.25 -1.09
N LEU A 228 -21.18 -12.49 -0.59
CA LEU A 228 -20.37 -13.62 -1.07
C LEU A 228 -20.71 -13.97 -2.53
N LYS A 229 -21.98 -13.92 -2.93
CA LYS A 229 -22.37 -14.14 -4.32
C LYS A 229 -21.77 -13.10 -5.26
N ALA A 230 -21.94 -11.81 -4.93
CA ALA A 230 -21.36 -10.71 -5.72
C ALA A 230 -19.82 -10.81 -5.79
N PHE A 231 -19.19 -11.24 -4.69
CA PHE A 231 -17.75 -11.49 -4.62
C PHE A 231 -17.31 -12.64 -5.53
N VAL A 232 -17.97 -13.79 -5.47
CA VAL A 232 -17.67 -14.96 -6.31
C VAL A 232 -17.79 -14.61 -7.79
N GLU A 233 -18.83 -13.84 -8.18
CA GLU A 233 -18.98 -13.36 -9.55
C GLU A 233 -17.84 -12.41 -9.96
N GLY A 234 -17.39 -11.53 -9.07
CA GLY A 234 -16.24 -10.65 -9.29
C GLY A 234 -14.89 -11.38 -9.31
N ALA A 235 -14.76 -12.47 -8.55
CA ALA A 235 -13.57 -13.31 -8.45
C ALA A 235 -13.50 -14.41 -9.53
N ALA A 236 -14.54 -14.55 -10.35
CA ALA A 236 -14.64 -15.62 -11.34
C ALA A 236 -13.46 -15.64 -12.33
N ALA A 237 -12.79 -14.50 -12.57
CA ALA A 237 -11.61 -14.40 -13.44
C ALA A 237 -10.47 -15.33 -13.01
N LEU A 238 -10.42 -15.66 -11.72
CA LEU A 238 -9.42 -16.53 -11.14
C LEU A 238 -9.70 -18.00 -11.42
N ARG A 239 -10.88 -18.39 -11.92
CA ARG A 239 -11.13 -19.81 -12.25
C ARG A 239 -10.33 -20.32 -13.46
N ASN A 240 -9.69 -19.42 -14.22
CA ASN A 240 -8.85 -19.79 -15.36
C ASN A 240 -7.38 -19.92 -14.93
N PRO A 241 -6.79 -21.12 -14.96
CA PRO A 241 -5.41 -21.35 -14.50
C PRO A 241 -4.35 -20.58 -15.28
N ALA A 242 -4.55 -20.34 -16.57
CA ALA A 242 -3.61 -19.55 -17.38
C ALA A 242 -3.55 -18.08 -16.91
N LYS A 243 -4.69 -17.52 -16.48
CA LYS A 243 -4.77 -16.16 -15.97
C LYS A 243 -4.10 -15.99 -14.60
N TYR A 244 -3.98 -17.05 -13.79
CA TYR A 244 -3.24 -16.98 -12.53
C TYR A 244 -1.76 -16.65 -12.74
N ALA A 245 -1.11 -17.28 -13.74
CA ALA A 245 0.29 -17.02 -14.03
C ALA A 245 0.52 -15.56 -14.44
N GLU A 246 -0.37 -14.98 -15.26
CA GLU A 246 -0.30 -13.57 -15.65
C GLU A 246 -0.52 -12.63 -14.45
N ILE A 247 -1.45 -12.95 -13.55
CA ILE A 247 -1.72 -12.15 -12.35
C ILE A 247 -0.56 -12.21 -11.35
N ILE A 248 0.03 -13.39 -11.14
CA ILE A 248 1.20 -13.55 -10.27
C ILE A 248 2.41 -12.84 -10.89
N GLY A 249 2.67 -13.07 -12.18
CA GLY A 249 3.78 -12.45 -12.91
C GLY A 249 3.70 -10.92 -12.92
N SER A 250 2.51 -10.36 -13.13
CA SER A 250 2.29 -8.91 -13.03
C SER A 250 2.44 -8.38 -11.61
N SER A 251 2.07 -9.15 -10.59
CA SER A 251 2.30 -8.76 -9.19
C SER A 251 3.81 -8.68 -8.91
N LEU A 252 4.57 -9.73 -9.25
CA LEU A 252 6.03 -9.71 -9.12
C LEU A 252 6.66 -8.55 -9.90
N ALA A 253 6.22 -8.30 -11.13
CA ALA A 253 6.73 -7.19 -11.94
C ALA A 253 6.48 -5.81 -11.31
N ILE A 254 5.30 -5.59 -10.70
CA ILE A 254 5.00 -4.35 -9.97
C ILE A 254 5.95 -4.16 -8.80
N TRP A 255 6.20 -5.22 -8.03
CA TRP A 255 7.10 -5.16 -6.88
C TRP A 255 8.56 -4.99 -7.28
N VAL A 256 9.01 -5.63 -8.36
CA VAL A 256 10.32 -5.34 -8.96
C VAL A 256 10.41 -3.86 -9.31
N CYS A 257 9.39 -3.28 -9.96
CA CYS A 257 9.39 -1.84 -10.22
C CYS A 257 9.47 -1.01 -8.93
N TYR A 258 8.83 -1.42 -7.83
CA TYR A 258 8.95 -0.71 -6.56
C TYR A 258 10.35 -0.81 -5.95
N ILE A 259 11.00 -1.97 -6.02
CA ILE A 259 12.40 -2.13 -5.61
C ILE A 259 13.31 -1.22 -6.45
N PHE A 260 13.13 -1.18 -7.78
CA PHE A 260 13.85 -0.26 -8.64
C PHE A 260 13.51 1.21 -8.35
N GLY A 261 12.29 1.50 -7.93
CA GLY A 261 11.88 2.83 -7.46
C GLY A 261 12.66 3.32 -6.22
N THR A 262 13.27 2.40 -5.46
CA THR A 262 14.16 2.70 -4.32
C THR A 262 15.64 2.57 -4.71
N LEU A 263 15.99 1.61 -5.58
CA LEU A 263 17.36 1.40 -6.03
C LEU A 263 17.88 2.54 -6.91
N LEU A 264 17.09 3.03 -7.87
CA LEU A 264 17.55 4.08 -8.79
C LEU A 264 17.91 5.38 -8.06
N PRO A 265 17.16 5.81 -7.02
CA PRO A 265 17.58 6.92 -6.19
C PRO A 265 18.87 6.70 -5.38
N PHE A 266 19.30 5.45 -5.13
CA PHE A 266 20.64 5.20 -4.56
C PHE A 266 21.73 5.68 -5.51
N TYR A 267 21.63 5.32 -6.80
CA TYR A 267 22.53 5.79 -7.85
C TYR A 267 22.42 7.30 -8.09
N ALA A 268 21.21 7.87 -7.95
CA ALA A 268 21.00 9.31 -8.12
C ALA A 268 21.81 10.14 -7.11
N MET A 269 21.98 9.61 -5.90
CA MET A 269 22.70 10.26 -4.80
C MET A 269 24.12 9.74 -4.58
N ASN A 270 24.56 8.74 -5.37
CA ASN A 270 25.85 8.07 -5.21
C ASN A 270 26.03 7.42 -3.82
N ILE A 271 24.92 7.00 -3.20
CA ILE A 271 24.94 6.33 -1.90
C ILE A 271 25.11 4.81 -2.03
N ASP A 272 24.92 4.26 -3.22
CA ASP A 272 25.29 2.90 -3.58
C ASP A 272 26.80 2.66 -3.44
N VAL A 273 27.63 3.56 -3.98
CA VAL A 273 29.09 3.45 -3.87
C VAL A 273 29.56 3.82 -2.47
N LYS A 274 29.00 4.88 -1.88
CA LYS A 274 29.42 5.41 -0.57
C LYS A 274 29.17 4.42 0.57
N TYR A 275 28.07 3.66 0.52
CA TYR A 275 27.64 2.77 1.61
C TYR A 275 27.53 1.30 1.20
N GLY A 276 27.81 0.95 -0.06
CA GLY A 276 27.69 -0.41 -0.56
C GLY A 276 26.24 -0.89 -0.71
N LEU A 277 25.31 0.03 -1.02
CA LEU A 277 23.87 -0.30 -1.12
C LEU A 277 23.55 -0.87 -2.50
N GLY A 278 22.89 -2.02 -2.51
CA GLY A 278 22.43 -2.69 -3.72
C GLY A 278 20.95 -3.02 -3.70
N LEU A 279 20.59 -4.09 -4.42
CA LEU A 279 19.21 -4.50 -4.63
C LEU A 279 18.52 -4.95 -3.33
N LEU A 280 19.24 -5.65 -2.45
CA LEU A 280 18.69 -6.22 -1.21
C LEU A 280 18.43 -5.12 -0.17
N GLU A 281 19.30 -4.12 -0.11
CA GLU A 281 19.17 -2.92 0.71
C GLU A 281 17.99 -2.08 0.22
N ALA A 282 17.85 -1.91 -1.11
CA ALA A 282 16.71 -1.20 -1.69
C ALA A 282 15.38 -1.91 -1.39
N MET A 283 15.34 -3.24 -1.51
CA MET A 283 14.18 -4.06 -1.17
C MET A 283 13.80 -3.90 0.31
N THR A 284 14.80 -3.93 1.21
CA THR A 284 14.59 -3.82 2.65
C THR A 284 14.11 -2.42 3.03
N THR A 285 14.80 -1.38 2.56
CA THR A 285 14.41 0.03 2.76
C THR A 285 12.99 0.29 2.25
N MET A 286 12.64 -0.20 1.05
CA MET A 286 11.28 -0.10 0.50
C MET A 286 10.26 -0.80 1.41
N SER A 287 10.56 -2.01 1.89
CA SER A 287 9.61 -2.79 2.71
C SER A 287 9.31 -2.13 4.07
N ILE A 288 10.32 -1.54 4.71
CA ILE A 288 10.16 -0.84 6.00
C ILE A 288 9.44 0.49 5.78
N SER A 289 9.86 1.25 4.76
CA SER A 289 9.28 2.57 4.45
C SER A 289 7.81 2.48 4.05
N ALA A 290 7.37 1.35 3.50
CA ALA A 290 5.96 1.10 3.14
C ALA A 290 5.02 1.20 4.35
N PHE A 291 5.46 0.82 5.57
CA PHE A 291 4.66 1.01 6.79
C PHE A 291 4.39 2.49 7.07
N GLY A 292 5.37 3.36 6.82
CA GLY A 292 5.21 4.80 6.95
C GLY A 292 4.08 5.34 6.06
N GLN A 293 3.89 4.77 4.86
CA GLN A 293 2.83 5.20 3.93
C GLN A 293 1.40 4.85 4.40
N LEU A 294 1.23 3.93 5.35
CA LEU A 294 -0.08 3.49 5.83
C LEU A 294 -0.67 4.41 6.92
N ILE A 295 0.17 5.21 7.59
CA ILE A 295 -0.19 5.96 8.80
C ILE A 295 -0.80 7.32 8.46
N THR A 296 -0.14 8.12 7.62
CA THR A 296 -0.58 9.46 7.22
C THR A 296 -1.02 9.52 5.77
N PRO A 297 -1.78 10.57 5.34
CA PRO A 297 -2.08 10.76 3.92
C PRO A 297 -0.81 10.74 3.08
N ALA A 298 -0.75 9.80 2.14
CA ALA A 298 0.42 9.48 1.32
C ALA A 298 1.75 9.26 2.06
N GLY A 299 1.72 8.99 3.36
CA GLY A 299 2.92 8.81 4.17
C GLY A 299 3.66 10.10 4.48
N ALA A 300 3.07 11.28 4.32
CA ALA A 300 3.73 12.53 4.69
C ALA A 300 4.24 12.50 6.14
N GLY A 301 5.54 12.75 6.32
CA GLY A 301 6.25 12.68 7.60
C GLY A 301 6.65 11.25 7.99
N THR A 302 5.69 10.32 8.03
CA THR A 302 5.92 8.94 8.51
C THR A 302 6.75 8.10 7.55
N TYR A 303 6.57 8.27 6.23
CA TYR A 303 7.44 7.66 5.23
C TYR A 303 8.87 8.19 5.37
N GLN A 304 9.03 9.52 5.49
CA GLN A 304 10.36 10.11 5.64
C GLN A 304 11.07 9.56 6.86
N TYR A 305 10.38 9.57 8.01
CA TYR A 305 10.92 9.01 9.26
C TYR A 305 11.31 7.53 9.13
N ALA A 306 10.41 6.69 8.61
CA ALA A 306 10.67 5.26 8.45
C ALA A 306 11.82 4.98 7.48
N CYS A 307 11.89 5.72 6.37
CA CYS A 307 12.94 5.59 5.36
C CYS A 307 14.30 6.05 5.88
N THR A 308 14.35 7.21 6.56
CA THR A 308 15.56 7.71 7.21
C THR A 308 16.07 6.69 8.22
N LYS A 309 15.20 6.18 9.11
CA LYS A 309 15.61 5.21 10.13
C LYS A 309 16.00 3.86 9.55
N ALA A 310 15.36 3.41 8.48
CA ALA A 310 15.78 2.20 7.78
C ALA A 310 17.23 2.34 7.27
N LEU A 311 17.56 3.43 6.58
CA LEU A 311 18.90 3.65 6.05
C LEU A 311 19.94 3.92 7.14
N GLU A 312 19.61 4.75 8.12
CA GLU A 312 20.51 5.15 9.20
C GLU A 312 20.83 3.97 10.13
N LYS A 313 19.83 3.21 10.56
CA LYS A 313 20.00 2.18 11.61
C LYS A 313 20.34 0.80 11.09
N ILE A 314 19.98 0.48 9.85
CA ILE A 314 20.20 -0.86 9.29
C ILE A 314 21.39 -0.85 8.33
N PHE A 315 21.64 0.26 7.65
CA PHE A 315 22.66 0.35 6.62
C PHE A 315 23.74 1.39 6.92
N ASP A 316 23.73 1.94 8.14
CA ASP A 316 24.77 2.83 8.66
C ASP A 316 24.98 4.08 7.77
N VAL A 317 23.92 4.48 7.05
CA VAL A 317 23.90 5.68 6.20
C VAL A 317 23.87 6.92 7.09
N SER A 318 24.61 7.96 6.72
CA SER A 318 24.58 9.21 7.50
C SER A 318 23.16 9.78 7.59
N LEU A 319 22.82 10.40 8.71
CA LEU A 319 21.50 11.03 8.91
C LEU A 319 21.15 12.01 7.78
N VAL A 320 22.14 12.77 7.29
CA VAL A 320 21.97 13.74 6.21
C VAL A 320 21.62 13.03 4.89
N ASP A 321 22.37 12.00 4.50
CA ASP A 321 22.11 11.27 3.26
C ASP A 321 20.80 10.47 3.34
N ALA A 322 20.53 9.82 4.46
CA ALA A 322 19.32 9.05 4.69
C ALA A 322 18.06 9.96 4.59
N SER A 323 18.08 11.12 5.24
CA SER A 323 16.98 12.10 5.15
C SER A 323 16.88 12.78 3.79
N SER A 324 18.00 13.04 3.12
CA SER A 324 18.02 13.53 1.74
C SER A 324 17.33 12.53 0.80
N PHE A 325 17.66 11.24 0.94
CA PHE A 325 17.06 10.15 0.16
C PHE A 325 15.57 10.02 0.43
N ALA A 326 15.17 10.05 1.71
CA ALA A 326 13.79 9.97 2.11
C ALA A 326 12.96 11.14 1.55
N LEU A 327 13.48 12.36 1.59
CA LEU A 327 12.82 13.55 1.04
C LEU A 327 12.75 13.52 -0.49
N LEU A 328 13.83 13.10 -1.15
CA LEU A 328 13.91 12.98 -2.61
C LEU A 328 12.90 11.96 -3.13
N THR A 329 12.90 10.75 -2.58
CA THR A 329 11.98 9.66 -3.00
C THR A 329 10.52 10.00 -2.71
N PHE A 330 10.22 10.62 -1.57
CA PHE A 330 8.88 11.13 -1.27
C PHE A 330 8.44 12.18 -2.30
N SER A 331 9.32 13.14 -2.62
CA SER A 331 9.02 14.20 -3.58
C SER A 331 8.78 13.64 -4.98
N VAL A 332 9.62 12.71 -5.43
CA VAL A 332 9.43 12.00 -6.70
C VAL A 332 8.09 11.27 -6.71
N GLN A 333 7.74 10.56 -5.65
CA GLN A 333 6.45 9.85 -5.54
C GLN A 333 5.25 10.82 -5.58
N LEU A 334 5.33 11.91 -4.81
CA LEU A 334 4.30 12.95 -4.76
C LEU A 334 4.07 13.58 -6.13
N LEU A 335 5.15 13.95 -6.83
CA LEU A 335 5.08 14.52 -8.17
C LEU A 335 4.57 13.49 -9.19
N THR A 336 5.06 12.25 -9.11
CA THR A 336 4.67 11.16 -10.00
C THR A 336 3.16 10.93 -9.96
N PHE A 337 2.60 10.74 -8.76
CA PHE A 337 1.19 10.40 -8.62
C PHE A 337 0.27 11.62 -8.66
N GLY A 338 0.73 12.75 -8.11
CA GLY A 338 -0.01 14.01 -8.10
C GLY A 338 -0.17 14.59 -9.49
N LEU A 339 0.93 14.78 -10.23
CA LEU A 339 0.88 15.40 -11.56
C LEU A 339 0.19 14.49 -12.58
N ALA A 340 0.53 13.21 -12.61
CA ALA A 340 -0.10 12.29 -13.55
C ALA A 340 -1.59 12.07 -13.22
N GLY A 341 -1.97 12.02 -11.94
CA GLY A 341 -3.38 11.97 -11.55
C GLY A 341 -4.15 13.24 -11.89
N LEU A 342 -3.56 14.42 -11.70
CA LEU A 342 -4.14 15.69 -12.14
C LEU A 342 -4.30 15.77 -13.66
N ALA A 343 -3.29 15.33 -14.41
CA ALA A 343 -3.35 15.26 -15.87
C ALA A 343 -4.47 14.31 -16.33
N CYS A 344 -4.60 13.13 -15.71
CA CYS A 344 -5.69 12.20 -15.97
C CYS A 344 -7.07 12.81 -15.64
N TYR A 345 -7.18 13.55 -14.53
CA TYR A 345 -8.39 14.25 -14.14
C TYR A 345 -8.81 15.32 -15.16
N ILE A 346 -7.87 16.19 -15.56
CA ILE A 346 -8.10 17.25 -16.56
C ILE A 346 -8.47 16.65 -17.91
N TRP A 347 -7.79 15.57 -18.30
CA TRP A 347 -8.08 14.89 -19.54
C TRP A 347 -9.49 14.28 -19.52
N GLN A 348 -9.86 13.63 -18.42
CA GLN A 348 -11.18 13.03 -18.23
C GLN A 348 -12.31 14.07 -18.14
N SER A 349 -12.06 15.25 -17.57
CA SER A 349 -13.07 16.32 -17.49
C SER A 349 -13.41 16.92 -18.85
N ARG A 350 -12.45 16.95 -19.79
CA ARG A 350 -12.68 17.37 -21.18
C ARG A 350 -13.59 16.41 -21.95
N GLU A 351 -13.71 15.15 -21.51
CA GLU A 351 -14.63 14.16 -22.09
C GLU A 351 -16.06 14.24 -21.50
N GLY A 352 -16.39 15.28 -20.73
CA GLY A 352 -17.76 15.54 -20.25
C GLY A 352 -18.20 14.79 -18.99
N ILE A 353 -17.31 14.07 -18.31
CA ILE A 353 -17.61 13.36 -17.05
C ILE A 353 -16.63 13.84 -15.97
N THR A 354 -17.10 14.67 -15.03
CA THR A 354 -16.27 15.15 -13.91
C THR A 354 -16.31 14.19 -12.72
N PRO A 355 -15.16 13.83 -12.11
CA PRO A 355 -15.10 13.01 -10.89
C PRO A 355 -15.84 13.59 -9.67
N ALA A 356 -16.04 14.91 -9.63
CA ALA A 356 -16.88 15.55 -8.61
C ALA A 356 -18.35 15.09 -8.68
N GLN A 357 -18.87 14.76 -9.87
CA GLN A 357 -20.21 14.21 -10.04
C GLN A 357 -20.29 12.73 -9.62
N THR A 358 -19.19 11.96 -9.67
CA THR A 358 -19.14 10.58 -9.15
C THR A 358 -19.16 10.52 -7.63
N LEU A 359 -18.48 11.44 -6.95
CA LEU A 359 -18.48 11.51 -5.48
C LEU A 359 -19.86 11.87 -4.91
N LYS A 360 -20.63 12.73 -5.61
CA LYS A 360 -22.02 13.08 -5.23
C LYS A 360 -23.05 11.99 -5.56
N ALA A 361 -22.73 11.08 -6.48
CA ALA A 361 -23.62 9.98 -6.89
C ALA A 361 -23.47 8.71 -6.02
N ALA A 362 -22.64 8.74 -4.97
CA ALA A 362 -22.64 7.68 -3.98
C ALA A 362 -24.06 7.60 -3.37
N PRO A 363 -24.76 6.45 -3.45
CA PRO A 363 -26.05 6.33 -2.81
C PRO A 363 -25.87 6.65 -1.32
N PRO A 364 -26.77 7.46 -0.72
CA PRO A 364 -26.69 7.68 0.71
C PRO A 364 -26.79 6.31 1.38
N VAL A 365 -25.79 5.97 2.19
CA VAL A 365 -25.91 4.88 3.15
C VAL A 365 -26.94 5.38 4.16
N GLN A 366 -28.22 5.16 3.86
CA GLN A 366 -29.27 5.31 4.85
C GLN A 366 -29.02 4.21 5.88
N PRO A 367 -28.77 4.55 7.17
CA PRO A 367 -28.90 3.56 8.21
C PRO A 367 -30.38 3.17 8.21
N ASP A 368 -30.68 1.96 7.78
CA ASP A 368 -31.99 1.34 8.00
C ASP A 368 -32.18 1.22 9.52
N LEU A 369 -32.78 2.25 10.11
CA LEU A 369 -33.19 2.31 11.51
C LEU A 369 -34.56 1.63 11.73
N SER A 370 -34.95 0.73 10.83
CA SER A 370 -36.22 0.02 10.89
C SER A 370 -36.10 -1.41 10.40
N ALA A 371 -35.30 -2.24 11.08
CA ALA A 371 -35.50 -3.70 11.17
C ALA A 371 -34.46 -4.36 12.08
#